data_AF-A0A942CC02-F1
#
_entry.id   AF-A0A942CC02-F1
#
_cell.length_a   1.000
_cell.length_b   1.000
_cell.length_c   1.000
_cell.angle_alpha   90.00
_cell.angle_beta   90.00
_cell.angle_gamma   90.00
#
_symmetry.space_group_name_H-M   'P 1'
#
loop_
_entity.id
_entity.type
_entity.pdbx_description
1 polymer ?
#
loop_
_entity_poly.entity_id
_entity_poly.type
_entity_poly.pdbx_seq_one_letter_code
_entity_poly.pdbx_strand_id
1 'polypeptide(L)'
;MTPLETLKAKEYYKMANIFSKVIQAGVTRLGTKAIRQVPILGTALVVGMAGYEIKKKGLFKGIANVAMDATPIVGVAKNVIEVFTGDWFPDKAAKASKSK
;
A
#
# COMPACT_ATOMS: atom_id res chain seq x y z
N MET A 1 45.80 -12.97 -23.05
CA MET A 1 45.02 -11.75 -22.81
C MET A 1 45.95 -10.57 -22.96
N THR A 2 45.74 -9.70 -23.95
CA THR A 2 46.63 -8.56 -24.18
C THR A 2 46.30 -7.41 -23.22
N PRO A 3 47.24 -6.50 -22.90
CA PRO A 3 46.98 -5.37 -21.99
C PRO A 3 45.78 -4.52 -22.42
N LEU A 4 45.57 -4.38 -23.72
CA LEU A 4 44.47 -3.62 -24.32
C LEU A 4 43.08 -4.19 -24.00
N GLU A 5 42.95 -5.52 -23.91
CA GLU A 5 41.67 -6.17 -23.58
C GLU A 5 41.28 -5.93 -22.12
N THR A 6 42.26 -5.90 -21.22
CA THR A 6 42.01 -5.66 -19.79
C THR A 6 41.54 -4.24 -19.50
N LEU A 7 42.06 -3.26 -20.24
CA LEU A 7 41.64 -1.86 -20.13
C LEU A 7 40.21 -1.67 -20.62
N LYS A 8 39.88 -2.23 -21.79
CA LYS A 8 38.50 -2.22 -22.29
C LYS A 8 37.52 -2.90 -21.33
N ALA A 9 37.90 -4.05 -20.76
CA ALA A 9 37.05 -4.74 -19.79
C ALA A 9 36.81 -3.87 -18.54
N LYS A 10 37.87 -3.24 -18.01
CA LYS A 10 37.76 -2.35 -16.83
C LYS A 10 36.88 -1.14 -17.10
N GLU A 11 36.96 -0.58 -18.30
CA GLU A 11 36.12 0.53 -18.74
C GLU A 11 34.66 0.10 -18.91
N TYR A 12 34.42 -1.07 -19.51
CA TYR A 12 33.08 -1.65 -19.65
C TYR A 12 32.42 -1.91 -18.30
N TYR A 13 33.15 -2.50 -17.35
CA TYR A 13 32.69 -2.69 -15.97
C TYR A 13 32.39 -1.37 -15.26
N LYS A 14 33.21 -0.34 -15.49
CA LYS A 14 32.99 1.00 -14.92
C LYS A 14 31.70 1.61 -15.48
N MET A 15 31.48 1.55 -16.79
CA MET A 15 30.26 2.07 -17.42
C MET A 15 29.01 1.29 -17.00
N ALA A 16 29.10 -0.04 -16.93
CA ALA A 16 28.01 -0.89 -16.45
C ALA A 16 27.60 -0.53 -15.01
N ASN A 17 28.58 -0.35 -14.11
CA ASN A 17 28.30 0.02 -12.72
C ASN A 17 27.67 1.43 -12.61
N ILE A 18 28.11 2.39 -13.42
CA ILE A 18 27.51 3.73 -13.47
C ILE A 18 26.07 3.64 -13.97
N PHE A 19 25.82 2.89 -15.04
CA PHE A 19 24.48 2.70 -15.61
C PHE A 19 23.54 2.02 -14.61
N SER A 20 23.99 0.95 -13.95
CA SER A 20 23.23 0.29 -12.89
C SER A 20 22.87 1.24 -11.75
N LYS A 21 23.80 2.11 -11.31
CA LYS A 21 23.53 3.12 -10.27
C LYS A 21 22.51 4.17 -10.72
N VAL A 22 22.57 4.61 -11.98
CA VAL A 22 21.60 5.56 -12.54
C VAL A 22 20.21 4.93 -12.63
N ILE A 23 20.12 3.69 -13.12
CA ILE A 23 18.86 2.94 -13.14
C ILE A 23 18.33 2.78 -11.73
N GLN A 24 19.17 2.33 -10.79
CA GLN A 24 18.73 2.08 -9.42
C GLN A 24 18.23 3.37 -8.76
N ALA A 25 18.94 4.49 -8.92
CA ALA A 25 18.49 5.80 -8.43
C ALA A 25 17.19 6.27 -9.11
N GLY A 26 17.03 6.03 -10.42
CA GLY A 26 15.81 6.31 -11.16
C GLY A 26 14.63 5.49 -10.67
N VAL A 27 14.82 4.18 -10.50
CA VAL A 27 13.84 3.23 -9.97
C VAL A 27 13.44 3.60 -8.56
N THR A 28 14.38 3.94 -7.67
CA THR A 28 14.03 4.36 -6.31
C THR A 28 13.20 5.64 -6.32
N ARG A 29 13.59 6.66 -7.09
CA ARG A 29 12.85 7.93 -7.14
C ARG A 29 11.44 7.77 -7.71
N LEU A 30 11.29 6.99 -8.78
CA LEU A 30 9.98 6.74 -9.39
C LEU A 30 9.14 5.79 -8.54
N GLY A 31 9.74 4.75 -7.99
CA GLY A 31 9.11 3.79 -7.10
C GLY A 31 8.54 4.46 -5.84
N THR A 32 9.31 5.34 -5.18
CA THR A 32 8.81 6.08 -4.01
C THR A 32 7.61 6.97 -4.36
N LYS A 33 7.59 7.58 -5.56
CA LYS A 33 6.44 8.37 -6.01
C LYS A 33 5.22 7.51 -6.34
N ALA A 34 5.44 6.36 -6.98
CA ALA A 34 4.37 5.41 -7.31
C ALA A 34 3.74 4.81 -6.04
N ILE A 35 4.56 4.42 -5.05
CA ILE A 35 4.10 3.91 -3.76
C ILE A 35 3.23 4.95 -3.05
N ARG A 36 3.58 6.24 -3.13
CA ARG A 36 2.76 7.32 -2.56
C ARG A 36 1.40 7.49 -3.24
N GLN A 37 1.21 6.97 -4.45
CA GLN A 37 -0.10 6.97 -5.13
C GLN A 37 -0.97 5.74 -4.84
N VAL A 38 -0.40 4.68 -4.24
CA VAL A 38 -1.14 3.46 -3.89
C VAL A 38 -2.36 3.74 -3.01
N PRO A 39 -2.32 4.61 -1.98
CA PRO A 39 -3.51 4.91 -1.17
C PRO A 39 -4.63 5.58 -1.98
N ILE A 40 -4.27 6.44 -2.94
CA ILE A 40 -5.23 7.16 -3.78
C ILE A 40 -5.89 6.18 -4.76
N LEU A 41 -5.10 5.35 -5.44
CA LEU A 41 -5.59 4.35 -6.38
C LEU A 41 -6.44 3.29 -5.69
N GLY A 42 -6.02 2.83 -4.51
CA GLY A 42 -6.80 1.89 -3.69
C GLY A 42 -8.15 2.47 -3.27
N THR A 43 -8.17 3.72 -2.80
CA THR A 43 -9.42 4.40 -2.42
C THR A 43 -10.34 4.58 -3.63
N ALA A 44 -9.80 5.01 -4.78
CA ALA A 44 -10.58 5.19 -6.00
C ALA A 44 -11.20 3.87 -6.47
N LEU A 45 -10.46 2.76 -6.40
CA LEU A 45 -10.97 1.43 -6.72
C LEU A 45 -12.11 1.01 -5.79
N VAL A 46 -11.93 1.16 -4.48
CA VAL A 46 -12.97 0.81 -3.48
C VAL A 46 -14.23 1.64 -3.69
N VAL A 47 -14.09 2.96 -3.85
CA VAL A 47 -15.22 3.86 -4.10
C VAL A 47 -15.91 3.52 -5.43
N GLY A 48 -15.14 3.22 -6.48
CA GLY A 48 -15.67 2.81 -7.77
C GLY A 48 -16.45 1.50 -7.70
N MET A 49 -15.92 0.50 -6.99
CA MET A 49 -16.60 -0.78 -6.79
C MET A 49 -17.87 -0.62 -5.95
N ALA A 50 -17.80 0.12 -4.84
CA ALA A 50 -18.96 0.42 -4.01
C ALA A 50 -20.05 1.15 -4.84
N GLY A 51 -19.66 2.16 -5.63
CA GLY A 51 -20.56 2.87 -6.53
C GLY A 51 -21.20 1.96 -7.59
N TYR A 52 -20.42 1.03 -8.17
CA TYR A 52 -20.92 0.05 -9.13
C TYR A 52 -21.94 -0.90 -8.51
N GLU A 53 -21.68 -1.41 -7.30
CA GLU A 53 -22.61 -2.28 -6.59
C GLU A 53 -23.89 -1.56 -6.16
N ILE A 54 -23.77 -0.31 -5.70
CA ILE A 54 -24.93 0.54 -5.37
C ILE A 54 -25.80 0.75 -6.62
N LYS A 55 -25.18 1.03 -7.78
CA LYS A 55 -25.89 1.19 -9.05
C LYS A 55 -26.59 -0.09 -9.50
N LYS A 56 -26.03 -1.27 -9.21
CA LYS A 56 -26.51 -2.56 -9.71
C LYS A 56 -27.51 -3.27 -8.77
N LYS A 57 -27.35 -3.14 -7.45
CA LYS A 57 -28.15 -3.86 -6.43
C LYS A 57 -29.15 -2.98 -5.68
N GLY A 58 -29.02 -1.65 -5.76
CA GLY A 58 -29.80 -0.70 -4.98
C GLY A 58 -29.30 -0.56 -3.54
N LEU A 59 -29.29 0.68 -3.03
CA LEU A 59 -28.63 1.09 -1.78
C LEU A 59 -28.96 0.19 -0.57
N PHE A 60 -30.23 -0.19 -0.39
CA PHE A 60 -30.68 -0.99 0.76
C PHE A 60 -30.23 -2.46 0.73
N LYS A 61 -30.34 -3.15 -0.41
CA LYS A 61 -29.88 -4.56 -0.54
C LYS A 61 -28.36 -4.65 -0.57
N GLY A 62 -27.69 -3.64 -1.11
CA GLY A 62 -26.22 -3.51 -1.07
C GLY A 62 -25.71 -3.33 0.36
N ILE A 63 -26.28 -2.39 1.12
CA ILE A 63 -25.91 -2.14 2.53
C ILE A 63 -26.18 -3.37 3.40
N ALA A 64 -27.31 -4.05 3.24
CA ALA A 64 -27.63 -5.24 4.04
C ALA A 64 -26.66 -6.41 3.78
N ASN A 65 -26.27 -6.64 2.53
CA ASN A 65 -25.32 -7.69 2.17
C ASN A 65 -23.89 -7.35 2.63
N VAL A 66 -23.50 -6.08 2.48
CA VAL A 66 -22.22 -5.59 2.99
C VAL A 66 -22.19 -5.64 4.51
N ALA A 67 -23.25 -5.25 5.22
CA ALA A 67 -23.31 -5.31 6.69
C ALA A 67 -23.20 -6.75 7.23
N MET A 68 -23.78 -7.72 6.51
CA MET A 68 -23.72 -9.13 6.86
C MET A 68 -22.31 -9.71 6.65
N ASP A 69 -21.61 -9.33 5.58
CA ASP A 69 -20.21 -9.71 5.32
C ASP A 69 -19.17 -8.82 6.04
N ALA A 70 -19.57 -7.64 6.55
CA ALA A 70 -18.63 -6.63 7.04
C ALA A 70 -18.16 -6.86 8.47
N THR A 71 -18.77 -7.72 9.27
CA THR A 71 -18.34 -7.95 10.66
C THR A 71 -16.82 -8.23 10.81
N PRO A 72 -16.18 -9.09 9.99
CA PRO A 72 -14.72 -9.21 9.96
C PRO A 72 -14.00 -8.03 9.24
N ILE A 73 -14.66 -7.38 8.28
CA ILE A 73 -14.09 -6.25 7.52
C ILE A 73 -13.97 -4.99 8.38
N VAL A 74 -14.88 -4.76 9.35
CA VAL A 74 -14.83 -3.60 10.24
C VAL A 74 -13.54 -3.58 11.06
N GLY A 75 -13.06 -4.75 11.51
CA GLY A 75 -11.79 -4.87 12.22
C GLY A 75 -10.57 -4.54 11.35
N VAL A 76 -10.59 -5.00 10.08
CA VAL A 76 -9.53 -4.68 9.11
C VAL A 76 -9.55 -3.18 8.76
N ALA A 77 -10.73 -2.62 8.54
CA ALA A 77 -10.90 -1.19 8.25
C ALA A 77 -10.42 -0.33 9.41
N LYS A 78 -10.74 -0.71 10.66
CA LYS A 78 -10.26 -0.03 11.87
C LYS A 78 -8.74 -0.02 11.94
N ASN A 79 -8.09 -1.18 11.80
CA ASN A 79 -6.63 -1.29 11.81
C ASN A 79 -5.98 -0.44 10.72
N VAL A 80 -6.55 -0.42 9.51
CA VAL A 80 -6.04 0.42 8.41
C VAL A 80 -6.18 1.90 8.76
N ILE A 81 -7.34 2.34 9.23
CA ILE A 81 -7.59 3.75 9.60
C ILE A 81 -6.66 4.21 10.72
N GLU A 82 -6.42 3.39 11.75
CA GLU A 82 -5.51 3.70 12.86
C GLU A 82 -4.06 3.84 12.40
N VAL A 83 -3.60 2.96 11.49
CA VAL A 83 -2.24 3.02 10.92
C VAL A 83 -2.03 4.31 10.12
N PHE A 84 -3.06 4.84 9.46
CA PHE A 84 -2.94 6.03 8.61
C PHE A 84 -3.31 7.36 9.28
N THR A 85 -4.19 7.35 10.28
CA THR A 85 -4.78 8.57 10.87
C THR A 85 -4.34 8.80 12.32
N GLY A 86 -3.75 7.80 12.98
CA GLY A 86 -3.57 7.79 14.43
C GLY A 86 -4.84 7.37 15.18
N ASP A 87 -4.70 7.11 16.48
CA ASP A 87 -5.68 6.45 17.35
C ASP A 87 -7.08 7.11 17.30
N TRP A 88 -8.01 6.47 16.57
CA TRP A 88 -9.37 6.97 16.35
C TRP A 88 -10.39 6.42 17.35
N PHE A 89 -10.06 5.31 17.99
CA PHE A 89 -10.92 4.64 18.98
C PHE A 89 -10.05 4.21 20.15
N PRO A 90 -9.72 5.15 21.07
CA PRO A 90 -8.93 4.84 22.24
C PRO A 90 -9.62 3.74 23.04
N ASP A 91 -8.85 2.69 23.31
CA ASP A 91 -9.32 1.51 24.02
C ASP A 91 -9.74 1.96 25.43
N LYS A 92 -11.04 1.85 25.75
CA LYS A 92 -11.50 2.20 27.10
C LYS A 92 -10.89 1.21 28.07
N ALA A 93 -9.96 1.74 28.87
CA ALA A 93 -9.34 1.19 30.06
C ALA A 93 -9.67 -0.27 30.32
N ALA A 94 -8.66 -1.12 30.13
CA ALA A 94 -8.59 -2.47 30.67
C ALA A 94 -9.40 -2.54 31.97
N LYS A 95 -10.48 -3.33 31.90
CA LYS A 95 -11.36 -3.65 33.03
C LYS A 95 -10.56 -3.60 34.31
N ALA A 96 -10.95 -2.69 35.22
CA ALA A 96 -10.50 -2.73 36.60
C ALA A 96 -10.81 -4.13 37.14
N SER A 97 -9.82 -5.00 37.03
CA SER A 97 -9.79 -6.28 37.70
C SER A 97 -9.65 -5.97 39.17
N LYS A 98 -10.75 -6.06 39.90
CA LYS A 98 -10.77 -6.74 41.19
C LYS A 98 -12.21 -7.15 41.51
N SER A 99 -12.46 -8.41 41.18
CA SER A 99 -13.35 -9.26 41.96
C SER A 99 -12.86 -9.28 43.41
N LYS A 100 -13.69 -8.82 44.34
CA LYS A 100 -14.07 -9.41 45.63
C LYS A 100 -14.44 -8.34 46.64
#